data_AF-A0A3S4U2E7-F1
#
_entry.id   AF-A0A3S4U2E7-F1
#
_cell.length_a   1.000
_cell.length_b   1.000
_cell.length_c   1.000
_cell.angle_alpha   90.00
_cell.angle_beta   90.00
_cell.angle_gamma   90.00
#
_symmetry.space_group_name_H-M   'P 1'
#
loop_
_entity.id
_entity.type
_entity.pdbx_description
1 polymer ?
#
loop_
_entity_poly.entity_id
_entity_poly.type
_entity_poly.pdbx_seq_one_letter_code
_entity_poly.pdbx_strand_id
1 'polypeptide(L)'
;MNQREFLLTHAANQYGISPEYLWEKLPSYAVLRHNNVRAKWFALIANVPKIKLGLKGEGNVEIANFKCIPELVGVLRQDKNILPAYHMNKEHWITVVLDNGIPDDELCQFQLMEESYRLTER
;
A
#
# COMPACT_ATOMS: atom_id res chain seq x y z
N MET A 1 -16.96 6.02 1.18
CA MET A 1 -15.97 5.04 0.67
C MET A 1 -14.81 5.07 1.64
N ASN A 2 -14.34 3.92 2.12
CA ASN A 2 -13.14 3.90 2.95
C ASN A 2 -11.88 3.93 2.06
N GLN A 3 -10.70 4.23 2.63
CA GLN A 3 -9.46 4.37 1.85
C GLN A 3 -9.09 3.08 1.11
N ARG A 4 -9.36 1.91 1.69
CA ARG A 4 -9.15 0.63 1.01
C ARG A 4 -9.99 0.50 -0.25
N GLU A 5 -11.30 0.74 -0.15
CA GLU A 5 -12.22 0.72 -1.29
C GLU A 5 -11.77 1.72 -2.35
N PHE A 6 -11.37 2.93 -1.95
CA PHE A 6 -10.83 3.93 -2.85
C PHE A 6 -9.64 3.39 -3.65
N LEU A 7 -8.64 2.80 -2.98
CA LEU A 7 -7.46 2.24 -3.64
C LEU A 7 -7.80 1.08 -4.58
N LEU A 8 -8.70 0.19 -4.17
CA LEU A 8 -9.11 -0.95 -5.00
C LEU A 8 -9.94 -0.51 -6.22
N THR A 9 -10.90 0.39 -6.03
CA THR A 9 -11.70 0.97 -7.10
C THR A 9 -10.82 1.78 -8.05
N HIS A 10 -9.85 2.52 -7.51
CA HIS A 10 -8.90 3.27 -8.32
C HIS A 10 -8.05 2.34 -9.18
N ALA A 11 -7.50 1.27 -8.61
CA ALA A 11 -6.71 0.31 -9.38
C ALA A 11 -7.52 -0.37 -10.50
N ALA A 12 -8.79 -0.67 -10.23
CA ALA A 12 -9.70 -1.22 -11.24
C ALA A 12 -10.02 -0.21 -12.35
N ASN A 13 -10.33 1.04 -11.99
CA ASN A 13 -10.76 2.07 -12.95
C ASN A 13 -9.59 2.61 -13.78
N GLN A 14 -8.44 2.85 -13.17
CA GLN A 14 -7.30 3.49 -13.82
C GLN A 14 -6.40 2.50 -14.56
N TYR A 15 -6.20 1.31 -13.98
CA TYR A 15 -5.24 0.33 -14.51
C TYR A 15 -5.89 -0.97 -15.02
N GLY A 16 -7.21 -1.15 -14.84
CA GLY A 16 -7.88 -2.40 -15.16
C GLY A 16 -7.40 -3.59 -14.30
N ILE A 17 -6.89 -3.33 -13.10
CA ILE A 17 -6.32 -4.33 -12.20
C ILE A 17 -7.31 -4.66 -11.08
N SER A 18 -7.61 -5.95 -10.93
CA SER A 18 -8.39 -6.47 -9.81
C SER A 18 -7.48 -6.97 -8.69
N PRO A 19 -7.89 -6.85 -7.41
CA PRO A 19 -7.12 -7.40 -6.29
C PRO A 19 -7.08 -8.93 -6.34
N GLU A 20 -5.91 -9.47 -6.03
CA GLU A 20 -5.71 -10.90 -5.82
C GLU A 20 -5.50 -11.23 -4.34
N TYR A 21 -6.11 -12.33 -3.88
CA TYR A 21 -6.04 -12.80 -2.50
C TYR A 21 -5.26 -14.10 -2.44
N LEU A 22 -3.94 -13.97 -2.31
CA LEU A 22 -3.01 -15.09 -2.50
C LEU A 22 -2.90 -16.01 -1.27
N TRP A 23 -3.44 -15.60 -0.12
CA TRP A 23 -3.24 -16.29 1.16
C TRP A 23 -4.56 -16.69 1.80
N GLU A 24 -4.86 -17.99 1.87
CA GLU A 24 -6.08 -18.51 2.51
C GLU A 24 -6.20 -18.11 3.99
N LYS A 25 -5.08 -18.10 4.72
CA LYS A 25 -5.04 -17.74 6.14
C LYS A 25 -5.15 -16.24 6.39
N LEU A 26 -5.00 -15.41 5.34
CA LEU A 26 -5.01 -13.96 5.42
C LEU A 26 -5.93 -13.39 4.32
N PRO A 27 -7.25 -13.67 4.38
CA PRO A 27 -8.19 -13.34 3.31
C PRO A 27 -8.37 -11.82 3.09
N SER A 28 -7.93 -10.99 4.03
CA SER A 28 -7.97 -9.52 3.90
C SER A 28 -6.79 -8.94 3.11
N TYR A 29 -5.75 -9.73 2.83
CA TYR A 29 -4.56 -9.25 2.15
C TYR A 29 -4.79 -9.29 0.64
N ALA A 30 -4.91 -8.10 0.06
CA ALA A 30 -5.09 -7.89 -1.37
C ALA A 30 -3.76 -7.46 -2.00
N VAL A 31 -3.36 -8.17 -3.05
CA VAL A 31 -2.21 -7.82 -3.88
C VAL A 31 -2.72 -7.16 -5.16
N LEU A 32 -2.07 -6.07 -5.55
CA LEU A 32 -2.24 -5.44 -6.85
C LEU A 32 -0.94 -5.61 -7.65
N ARG A 33 -1.05 -6.22 -8.83
CA ARG A 33 0.08 -6.52 -9.71
C ARG A 33 -0.28 -6.29 -11.17
N HIS A 34 0.74 -6.09 -12.00
CA HIS A 34 0.57 -5.83 -13.43
C HIS A 34 -0.04 -7.03 -14.18
N ASN A 35 -0.91 -6.77 -15.15
CA ASN A 35 -1.43 -7.77 -16.09
C ASN A 35 -0.44 -8.07 -17.23
N ASN A 36 0.84 -8.18 -16.90
CA ASN A 36 1.91 -8.51 -17.85
C ASN A 36 2.59 -9.83 -17.46
N VAL A 37 3.47 -10.34 -18.33
CA VAL A 37 4.14 -11.64 -18.14
C VAL A 37 4.94 -11.70 -16.82
N ARG A 38 5.42 -10.55 -16.34
CA ARG A 38 6.24 -10.48 -15.11
C ARG A 38 5.39 -10.40 -13.85
N ALA A 39 4.11 -10.03 -13.95
CA ALA A 39 3.14 -9.94 -12.87
C ALA A 39 3.71 -9.27 -11.60
N LYS A 40 4.47 -8.18 -11.78
CA LYS A 40 5.14 -7.47 -10.69
C LYS A 40 4.11 -6.77 -9.82
N TRP A 41 4.31 -6.84 -8.51
CA TRP A 41 3.43 -6.19 -7.55
C TRP A 41 3.75 -4.71 -7.50
N PHE A 42 2.71 -3.88 -7.45
CA PHE A 42 2.83 -2.45 -7.24
C PHE A 42 2.09 -1.98 -5.99
N ALA A 43 1.19 -2.78 -5.43
CA ALA A 43 0.67 -2.49 -4.11
C ALA A 43 0.30 -3.77 -3.35
N LEU A 44 0.35 -3.67 -2.02
CA LEU A 44 -0.20 -4.67 -1.11
C LEU A 44 -1.08 -3.94 -0.10
N ILE A 45 -2.36 -4.28 -0.04
CA ILE A 45 -3.30 -3.72 0.94
C ILE A 45 -3.59 -4.82 1.95
N ALA A 46 -3.25 -4.59 3.21
CA ALA A 46 -3.28 -5.61 4.24
C ALA A 46 -3.89 -5.08 5.54
N ASN A 47 -4.50 -5.99 6.30
CA ASN A 47 -4.95 -5.70 7.65
C ASN A 47 -3.95 -6.34 8.64
N VAL A 48 -3.24 -5.49 9.39
CA VAL A 48 -2.08 -5.89 10.20
C VAL A 48 -2.27 -5.46 11.66
N PRO A 49 -1.91 -6.32 12.64
CA PRO A 49 -1.86 -5.92 14.04
C PRO A 49 -0.94 -4.71 14.26
N LYS A 50 -1.42 -3.68 14.95
CA LYS A 50 -0.68 -2.43 15.23
C LYS A 50 0.69 -2.70 15.87
N ILE A 51 0.76 -3.69 16.77
CA ILE A 51 2.00 -4.11 17.42
C ILE A 51 3.09 -4.57 16.45
N LYS A 52 2.73 -5.20 15.32
CA LYS A 52 3.70 -5.63 14.30
C LYS A 52 4.28 -4.47 13.50
N LEU A 53 3.58 -3.33 13.51
CA LEU A 53 3.99 -2.09 12.86
C LEU A 53 4.71 -1.13 13.83
N GLY A 54 4.86 -1.51 15.11
CA GLY A 54 5.42 -0.63 16.15
C GLY A 54 4.47 0.48 16.59
N LEU A 55 3.19 0.42 16.21
CA LEU A 55 2.16 1.37 16.62
C LEU A 55 1.65 1.04 18.03
N LYS A 56 1.32 2.08 18.81
CA LYS A 56 0.69 1.93 20.13
C LYS A 56 -0.79 1.56 19.99
N GLY A 57 -1.30 0.83 20.99
CA GLY A 57 -2.70 0.42 21.07
C GLY A 57 -2.93 -1.02 20.63
N GLU A 58 -4.11 -1.53 20.97
CA GLU A 58 -4.52 -2.88 20.62
C GLU A 58 -5.28 -2.91 19.29
N GLY A 59 -5.33 -4.09 18.69
CA GLY A 59 -6.07 -4.35 17.47
C GLY A 59 -5.26 -4.15 16.19
N ASN A 60 -6.01 -3.96 15.13
CA ASN A 60 -5.61 -4.12 13.75
C ASN A 60 -5.77 -2.80 13.00
N VAL A 61 -4.93 -2.56 12.00
CA VAL A 61 -5.01 -1.38 11.14
C VAL A 61 -4.82 -1.78 9.69
N GLU A 62 -5.52 -1.11 8.80
CA GLU A 62 -5.32 -1.28 7.37
C GLU A 62 -4.08 -0.51 6.94
N ILE A 63 -3.30 -1.13 6.06
CA ILE A 63 -2.11 -0.53 5.47
C ILE A 63 -2.09 -0.75 3.97
N ALA A 64 -1.36 0.10 3.27
CA ALA A 64 -0.98 -0.10 1.88
C ALA A 64 0.54 0.02 1.74
N ASN A 65 1.17 -0.98 1.15
CA ASN A 65 2.55 -0.87 0.71
C ASN A 65 2.62 -0.35 -0.72
N PHE A 66 3.52 0.60 -0.95
CA PHE A 66 3.84 1.11 -2.27
C PHE A 66 5.35 1.06 -2.49
N LYS A 67 5.74 0.79 -3.73
CA LYS A 67 7.14 0.92 -4.15
C LYS A 67 7.45 2.40 -4.31
N CYS A 68 8.63 2.79 -3.87
CA CYS A 68 9.11 4.16 -3.88
C CYS A 68 10.59 4.18 -4.30
N ILE A 69 11.04 5.30 -4.84
CA ILE A 69 12.46 5.51 -5.08
C ILE A 69 13.19 5.75 -3.74
N PRO A 70 14.38 5.16 -3.51
CA PRO A 70 15.09 5.25 -2.23
C PRO A 70 15.29 6.67 -1.70
N GLU A 71 15.48 7.63 -2.60
CA GLU A 71 15.71 9.04 -2.30
C GLU A 71 14.50 9.69 -1.62
N LEU A 72 13.28 9.23 -1.93
CA LEU A 72 12.04 9.75 -1.35
C LEU A 72 11.62 9.01 -0.08
N VAL A 73 12.12 7.79 0.16
CA VAL A 73 11.74 7.00 1.34
C VAL A 73 12.02 7.76 2.64
N GLY A 74 13.17 8.45 2.73
CA GLY A 74 13.52 9.23 3.92
C GLY A 74 12.60 10.44 4.14
N VAL A 75 12.23 11.13 3.07
CA VAL A 75 11.36 12.33 3.11
C VAL A 75 9.93 11.92 3.47
N LEU A 76 9.37 10.92 2.80
CA LEU A 76 8.01 10.45 3.04
C LEU A 76 7.83 9.92 4.47
N ARG A 77 8.84 9.26 5.03
CA ARG A 77 8.82 8.76 6.41
C ARG A 77 8.89 9.86 7.48
N GLN A 78 8.98 11.14 7.11
CA GLN A 78 8.75 12.24 8.05
C GLN A 78 7.26 12.36 8.42
N ASP A 79 6.37 11.85 7.58
CA ASP A 79 4.95 11.74 7.90
C ASP A 79 4.73 10.60 8.91
N LYS A 80 3.95 10.89 9.96
CA LYS A 80 3.56 9.93 11.00
C LYS A 80 2.74 8.74 10.46
N ASN A 81 2.08 8.92 9.32
CA ASN A 81 1.27 7.89 8.67
C ASN A 81 2.10 6.97 7.76
N ILE A 82 3.39 7.27 7.54
CA ILE A 82 4.28 6.49 6.69
C ILE A 82 5.32 5.75 7.54
N LEU A 83 5.23 4.44 7.50
CA LEU A 83 6.05 3.50 8.25
C LEU A 83 7.10 2.82 7.35
N PRO A 84 8.15 2.22 7.94
CA PRO A 84 9.03 1.32 7.23
C PRO A 84 8.24 0.18 6.58
N ALA A 85 8.67 -0.27 5.40
CA ALA A 85 7.97 -1.30 4.65
C ALA A 85 7.69 -2.57 5.48
N TYR A 86 6.42 -2.97 5.51
CA TYR A 86 5.95 -4.21 6.10
C TYR A 86 6.22 -5.39 5.14
N HIS A 87 7.02 -6.37 5.57
CA HIS A 87 7.44 -7.56 4.79
C HIS A 87 8.11 -7.31 3.42
N MET A 88 8.35 -6.05 3.03
CA MET A 88 9.01 -5.68 1.77
C MET A 88 10.39 -5.04 2.03
N ASN A 89 11.15 -4.80 0.96
CA ASN A 89 12.45 -4.12 1.06
C ASN A 89 12.24 -2.66 1.50
N LYS A 90 12.75 -2.31 2.69
CA LYS A 90 12.59 -0.98 3.32
C LYS A 90 13.31 0.16 2.60
N GLU A 91 14.20 -0.13 1.66
CA GLU A 91 14.88 0.87 0.82
C GLU A 91 14.05 1.26 -0.40
N HIS A 92 13.16 0.38 -0.86
CA HIS A 92 12.40 0.55 -2.09
C HIS A 92 10.89 0.56 -1.89
N TRP A 93 10.43 0.34 -0.66
CA TRP A 93 9.02 0.28 -0.32
C TRP A 93 8.77 1.08 0.93
N ILE A 94 7.53 1.54 1.04
CA ILE A 94 7.00 2.22 2.21
C ILE A 94 5.66 1.59 2.56
N THR A 95 5.25 1.74 3.83
CA THR A 95 3.93 1.34 4.30
C THR A 95 3.16 2.58 4.70
N VAL A 96 2.03 2.82 4.07
CA VAL A 96 1.09 3.88 4.44
C VAL A 96 0.02 3.27 5.34
N VAL A 97 -0.22 3.90 6.49
CA VAL A 97 -1.31 3.54 7.39
C VAL A 97 -2.61 4.14 6.86
N LEU A 98 -3.60 3.29 6.59
CA LEU A 98 -4.94 3.69 6.16
C LEU A 98 -5.82 3.90 7.40
N ASP A 99 -5.53 4.97 8.14
CA ASP A 99 -6.36 5.40 9.26
C ASP A 99 -7.38 6.41 8.72
N ASN A 100 -8.66 6.02 8.69
CA ASN A 100 -9.79 6.74 8.05
C ASN A 100 -10.07 8.15 8.65
N GLY A 101 -9.15 8.73 9.41
CA GLY A 101 -9.26 10.02 10.08
C GLY A 101 -8.80 11.23 9.25
N ILE A 102 -8.21 11.05 8.06
CA ILE A 102 -7.66 12.17 7.26
C ILE A 102 -8.10 12.04 5.78
N PRO A 103 -9.03 12.89 5.30
CA PRO A 103 -9.49 12.91 3.90
C PRO A 103 -8.42 13.36 2.90
N ASP A 104 -7.50 14.26 3.30
CA ASP A 104 -6.42 14.75 2.42
C ASP A 104 -5.38 13.68 2.06
N ASP A 105 -5.40 12.51 2.72
CA ASP A 105 -4.49 11.40 2.45
C ASP A 105 -4.84 10.65 1.16
N GLU A 106 -6.06 10.74 0.63
CA GLU A 106 -6.48 10.01 -0.58
C GLU A 106 -5.67 10.44 -1.81
N LEU A 107 -5.40 11.74 -1.96
CA LEU A 107 -4.59 12.26 -3.07
C LEU A 107 -3.13 11.82 -2.95
N CYS A 108 -2.58 11.83 -1.74
CA CYS A 108 -1.23 11.34 -1.47
C CYS A 108 -1.12 9.84 -1.79
N GLN A 109 -2.09 9.04 -1.33
CA GLN A 109 -2.14 7.61 -1.60
C GLN A 109 -2.28 7.31 -3.10
N PHE A 110 -3.09 8.12 -3.81
CA PHE A 110 -3.19 8.05 -5.28
C PHE A 110 -1.81 8.27 -5.94
N GLN A 111 -1.10 9.35 -5.59
CA GLN A 111 0.21 9.65 -6.15
C GLN A 111 1.25 8.55 -5.85
N LEU A 112 1.22 8.00 -4.63
CA LEU A 112 2.10 6.89 -4.24
C LEU A 112 1.78 5.61 -5.01
N MET A 113 0.51 5.32 -5.27
CA MET A 113 0.11 4.18 -6.10
C MET A 113 0.55 4.36 -7.55
N GLU A 114 0.33 5.53 -8.14
CA GLU A 114 0.73 5.85 -9.52
C GLU A 114 2.23 5.70 -9.70
N GLU A 115 3.03 6.28 -8.80
CA GLU A 115 4.48 6.17 -8.85
C GLU A 115 4.92 4.71 -8.69
N SER A 116 4.33 3.98 -7.73
CA SER A 116 4.62 2.57 -7.54
C SER A 116 4.30 1.72 -8.78
N TYR A 117 3.16 1.99 -9.43
CA TYR A 117 2.76 1.34 -10.69
C TYR A 117 3.81 1.58 -11.77
N ARG A 118 4.23 2.84 -11.97
CA ARG A 118 5.26 3.23 -12.94
C ARG A 118 6.62 2.57 -12.65
N LEU A 119 7.03 2.49 -11.38
CA LEU A 119 8.29 1.88 -10.95
C LEU A 119 8.34 0.35 -11.10
N THR A 120 7.21 -0.27 -11.44
CA THR A 120 7.05 -1.73 -11.52
C THR A 120 6.51 -2.21 -12.87
N GLU A 121 6.13 -1.30 -13.76
CA GLU A 121 5.54 -1.60 -15.08
C GLU A 121 6.50 -2.34 -16.04
N ARG A 122 7.82 -2.13 -15.88
CA ARG A 122 8.86 -2.67 -16.77
C ARG A 122 9.12 -4.16 -16.62
#